data_AF-B7I1L3-F1
#
_entry.id   AF-B7I1L3-F1
#
_cell.length_a   1.000
_cell.length_b   1.000
_cell.length_c   1.000
_cell.angle_alpha   90.00
_cell.angle_beta   90.00
_cell.angle_gamma   90.00
#
_symmetry.space_group_name_H-M   'P 1'
#
loop_
_entity.id
_entity.type
_entity.pdbx_description
1 polymer ?
#
loop_
_entity_poly.entity_id
_entity_poly.type
_entity_poly.pdbx_seq_one_letter_code
_entity_poly.pdbx_strand_id
1 'polypeptide(L)' 'MKAIDNYMTPSEAAFYWKIPDSTLRNKLQEGISKKADQEREVMIQQGLIKCFIKPNGKRKEWIITSEAMINWFGERKN' A
#
# COMPACT_ATOMS: atom_id res chain seq x y z
N MET A 1 -6.85 -8.18 -18.45
CA MET A 1 -5.80 -7.85 -17.46
C MET A 1 -5.44 -9.12 -16.71
N LYS A 2 -4.15 -9.39 -16.47
CA LYS A 2 -3.75 -10.59 -15.73
C LYS A 2 -3.94 -10.34 -14.24
N ALA A 3 -4.17 -11.40 -13.46
CA ALA A 3 -4.34 -11.27 -12.01
C ALA A 3 -3.15 -10.56 -11.35
N ILE A 4 -1.93 -10.81 -11.84
CA ILE A 4 -0.71 -10.20 -11.31
C ILE A 4 -0.66 -8.67 -11.49
N ASP A 5 -1.30 -8.14 -12.53
CA ASP A 5 -1.29 -6.70 -12.81
C ASP A 5 -2.11 -5.90 -11.77
N ASN A 6 -2.89 -6.57 -10.92
CA ASN A 6 -3.60 -5.95 -9.79
C ASN A 6 -2.68 -5.70 -8.59
N TYR A 7 -1.48 -6.26 -8.56
CA TYR A 7 -0.58 -6.19 -7.40
C TYR A 7 0.67 -5.40 -7.76
N MET A 8 1.07 -4.53 -6.84
CA MET A 8 2.17 -3.60 -7.06
C MET A 8 3.05 -3.51 -5.83
N THR A 9 4.31 -3.19 -6.06
CA THR A 9 5.19 -2.66 -4.99
C THR A 9 4.77 -1.22 -4.64
N PRO A 10 5.17 -0.68 -3.48
CA PRO A 10 4.89 0.72 -3.15
C PRO A 10 5.37 1.70 -4.22
N SER A 11 6.58 1.51 -4.75
CA SER A 11 7.15 2.41 -5.76
C SER A 11 6.36 2.35 -7.08
N GLU A 12 5.93 1.15 -7.50
CA GLU A 12 5.09 0.98 -8.68
C GLU A 12 3.71 1.62 -8.50
N ALA A 13 3.08 1.41 -7.35
CA ALA A 13 1.78 2.01 -7.04
C ALA A 13 1.85 3.55 -7.00
N ALA A 14 2.88 4.11 -6.36
CA ALA A 14 3.10 5.56 -6.31
C ALA A 14 3.29 6.16 -7.71
N PHE A 15 4.04 5.48 -8.57
CA PHE A 15 4.23 5.86 -9.97
C PHE A 15 2.91 5.90 -10.74
N TYR A 16 2.10 4.84 -10.68
CA TYR A 16 0.83 4.77 -11.41
C TYR A 16 -0.23 5.76 -10.92
N TRP A 17 -0.21 6.15 -9.64
CA TRP A 17 -1.13 7.15 -9.09
C TRP A 17 -0.59 8.59 -9.12
N LYS A 18 0.64 8.79 -9.60
CA LYS A 18 1.32 10.10 -9.66
C LYS A 18 1.33 10.78 -8.29
N ILE A 19 1.63 10.02 -7.23
CA ILE A 19 1.77 10.53 -5.86
C ILE A 19 3.23 10.43 -5.41
N PRO A 20 3.69 11.30 -4.50
CA PRO A 20 5.01 11.15 -3.90
C PRO A 20 5.13 9.82 -3.14
N ASP A 21 6.28 9.16 -3.22
CA ASP A 21 6.56 7.94 -2.44
C ASP A 21 6.35 8.14 -0.93
N SER A 22 6.63 9.36 -0.43
CA SER A 22 6.41 9.72 0.98
C SER A 22 4.94 9.68 1.37
N THR A 23 4.03 10.09 0.47
CA THR A 23 2.59 10.05 0.71
C THR A 23 2.10 8.62 0.88
N LEU A 24 2.53 7.71 0.01
CA LEU A 24 2.19 6.29 0.14
C LEU A 24 2.86 5.66 1.36
N ARG A 25 4.12 6.00 1.63
CA ARG A 25 4.85 5.54 2.82
C ARG A 25 4.11 5.90 4.11
N ASN A 26 3.54 7.10 4.20
CA ASN A 26 2.77 7.54 5.36
C ASN A 26 1.49 6.71 5.60
N LYS A 27 0.91 6.10 4.55
CA LYS A 27 -0.20 5.15 4.70
C LYS A 27 0.27 3.80 5.24
N LEU A 28 1.47 3.37 4.85
CA LEU A 28 2.04 2.07 5.23
C LEU A 28 2.76 2.09 6.58
N GLN A 29 3.23 3.24 7.04
CA GLN A 29 4.02 3.38 8.25
C GLN A 29 3.15 3.42 9.52
N GLU A 30 3.51 2.57 10.49
CA GLU A 30 2.93 2.56 11.84
C GLU A 30 3.25 3.84 12.61
N GLY A 31 2.28 4.37 13.35
CA GLY A 31 2.47 5.48 14.28
C GLY A 31 2.43 6.88 13.64
N ILE A 32 2.12 6.99 12.34
CA ILE A 32 1.91 8.29 11.67
C ILE A 32 0.70 9.02 12.29
N SER A 33 -0.42 8.30 12.46
CA SER A 33 -1.61 8.78 13.17
C SER A 33 -2.53 7.61 13.49
N LYS A 34 -3.36 7.74 14.52
CA LYS A 34 -4.38 6.71 14.88
C LYS A 34 -5.28 6.36 13.69
N LYS A 35 -5.68 7.36 12.90
CA LYS A 35 -6.53 7.17 11.72
C LYS A 35 -5.80 6.36 10.64
N ALA A 36 -4.55 6.73 10.31
CA ALA A 36 -3.77 6.01 9.32
C ALA A 36 -3.48 4.56 9.75
N ASP A 37 -3.21 4.36 11.04
CA ASP A 37 -3.01 3.02 11.60
C ASP A 37 -4.26 2.14 11.49
N GLN A 38 -5.43 2.70 11.81
CA GLN A 38 -6.70 1.99 11.68
C GLN A 38 -7.05 1.70 10.22
N GLU A 39 -6.89 2.66 9.32
CA GLU A 39 -7.09 2.46 7.88
C GLU A 39 -6.19 1.35 7.34
N ARG A 40 -4.91 1.35 7.72
CA ARG A 40 -3.95 0.32 7.29
C ARG A 40 -4.34 -1.06 7.81
N GLU A 41 -4.73 -1.18 9.08
CA GLU A 41 -5.17 -2.45 9.68
C GLU A 41 -6.39 -3.03 8.96
N VAL A 42 -7.38 -2.20 8.64
CA VAL A 42 -8.56 -2.63 7.86
C VAL A 42 -8.15 -3.15 6.47
N MET A 43 -7.24 -2.45 5.79
CA MET A 43 -6.74 -2.89 4.47
C MET A 43 -5.98 -4.22 4.54
N ILE A 44 -5.26 -4.48 5.64
CA ILE A 44 -4.58 -5.77 5.88
C ILE A 44 -5.63 -6.88 6.10
N GLN A 45 -6.62 -6.64 6.94
CA GLN A 45 -7.67 -7.61 7.27
C GLN A 45 -8.53 -7.97 6.05
N GLN A 46 -8.77 -7.01 5.15
CA GLN A 46 -9.47 -7.23 3.89
C GLN A 46 -8.59 -7.90 2.82
N GLY A 47 -7.29 -8.08 3.06
CA GLY A 47 -6.37 -8.66 2.08
C GLY A 47 -5.97 -7.72 0.93
N LEU A 48 -6.24 -6.42 1.06
CA LEU A 48 -5.94 -5.41 0.05
C LEU A 48 -4.46 -4.98 0.06
N ILE A 49 -3.80 -5.09 1.22
CA ILE A 49 -2.35 -4.92 1.36
C ILE A 49 -1.75 -6.04 2.21
N LYS A 50 -0.47 -6.32 2.00
CA LYS A 50 0.28 -7.30 2.76
C LYS A 50 1.66 -6.77 3.11
N CYS A 51 2.06 -6.94 4.36
CA CYS A 51 3.42 -6.69 4.83
C CYS A 51 4.12 -8.02 5.10
N PHE A 52 5.38 -8.13 4.69
CA PHE A 52 6.27 -9.22 5.07
C PHE A 52 7.55 -8.64 5.67
N ILE A 53 7.99 -9.24 6.77
CA ILE A 53 9.29 -9.00 7.35
C ILE A 53 9.98 -10.36 7.41
N LYS A 54 11.13 -10.47 6.72
CA LYS A 54 11.94 -11.68 6.79
C LYS A 54 12.31 -11.98 8.25
N PRO A 55 12.36 -13.25 8.69
CA PRO A 55 12.94 -13.58 9.99
C PRO A 55 14.32 -12.94 10.15
N ASN A 56 14.55 -12.22 11.26
CA ASN A 56 15.76 -11.44 11.54
C ASN A 56 16.04 -10.26 10.58
N GLY A 57 15.11 -9.96 9.68
CA GLY A 57 15.15 -8.79 8.80
C GLY A 57 14.65 -7.53 9.49
N LYS A 58 15.12 -6.37 9.02
CA LYS A 58 14.64 -5.06 9.48
C LYS A 58 13.74 -4.37 8.47
N ARG A 59 13.75 -4.80 7.21
CA ARG A 59 13.03 -4.17 6.10
C ARG A 59 11.65 -4.80 5.95
N LYS A 60 10.62 -3.95 5.96
CA LYS A 60 9.25 -4.31 5.57
C LYS A 60 9.14 -4.34 4.05
N GLU A 61 8.59 -5.43 3.53
CA GLU A 61 8.23 -5.59 2.12
C GLU A 61 6.72 -5.54 1.99
N TRP A 62 6.23 -4.71 1.07
CA TRP A 62 4.80 -4.46 0.92
C TRP A 62 4.33 -4.90 -0.47
N ILE A 63 3.15 -5.51 -0.50
CA ILE A 63 2.38 -5.76 -1.71
C ILE A 63 1.06 -5.02 -1.56
N ILE A 64 0.68 -4.26 -2.58
CA ILE A 64 -0.49 -3.38 -2.59
C ILE A 64 -1.35 -3.75 -3.79
N THR A 65 -2.66 -3.93 -3.57
CA THR A 65 -3.62 -4.10 -4.66
C THR A 65 -3.99 -2.78 -5.32
N SER A 66 -4.44 -2.81 -6.57
CA SER A 66 -5.08 -1.67 -7.24
C SER A 66 -6.27 -1.14 -6.44
N GLU A 67 -7.06 -2.02 -5.84
CA GLU A 67 -8.20 -1.67 -5.00
C GLU A 67 -7.79 -0.90 -3.73
N ALA A 68 -6.68 -1.26 -3.08
CA ALA A 68 -6.14 -0.47 -1.97
C ALA A 68 -5.82 0.98 -2.41
N MET A 69 -5.24 1.14 -3.60
CA MET A 69 -4.92 2.45 -4.16
C MET A 69 -6.16 3.25 -4.51
N ILE A 70 -7.21 2.59 -5.04
CA ILE A 70 -8.52 3.21 -5.29
C ILE A 70 -9.13 3.69 -3.97
N ASN A 71 -9.09 2.87 -2.91
CA ASN A 71 -9.64 3.24 -1.61
C ASN A 71 -8.90 4.43 -0.98
N TRP A 72 -7.60 4.55 -1.16
CA TRP A 72 -6.82 5.66 -0.59
C TRP A 72 -6.84 6.94 -1.43
N PHE A 73 -6.82 6.82 -2.74
CA PHE A 73 -6.50 7.94 -3.65
C PHE A 73 -7.48 8.10 -4.82
N GLY A 74 -8.48 7.24 -4.93
CA GLY A 74 -9.44 7.21 -6.03
C GLY A 74 -8.89 6.52 -7.28
N GLU A 75 -9.61 6.66 -8.39
CA GLU A 75 -9.24 6.04 -9.66
C GLU A 75 -7.86 6.45 -10.16
N ARG A 76 -7.21 5.54 -10.88
CA ARG A 76 -5.88 5.77 -11.44
C ARG A 76 -5.88 6.99 -12.35
N LYS A 77 -4.86 7.84 -12.21
CA LYS A 77 -4.68 9.02 -13.07
C LYS A 77 -4.04 8.59 -14.39
N ASN A 78 -4.79 8.74 -15.50
CA ASN A 78 -4.24 8.68 -16.85
C ASN A 78 -3.14 9.74 -17.03
#